data_AF-A0A4V5TUX0-F1
#
_entry.id   AF-A0A4V5TUX0-F1
#
_cell.length_a   1.000
_cell.length_b   1.000
_cell.length_c   1.000
_cell.angle_alpha   90.00
_cell.angle_beta   90.00
_cell.angle_gamma   90.00
#
_symmetry.space_group_name_H-M   'P 1'
#
loop_
_entity.id
_entity.type
_entity.pdbx_description
1 polymer ?
#
loop_
_entity_poly.entity_id
_entity_poly.type
_entity_poly.pdbx_seq_one_letter_code
_entity_poly.pdbx_strand_id
1 'polypeptide(L)'
;MGEIMIRICAITKTDEVLYDVSLEETTKDHIVWYWLDLYKPTKEEYTYILQDHFKFHPLAIEDCIEYVQRPKVDFYDGYNFLVLHA
;
A
#
# COMPACT_ATOMS: atom_id res chain seq x y z
N MET A 1 1.00 23.22 -0.66
CA MET A 1 0.15 22.17 -0.07
C MET A 1 0.28 20.97 -0.99
N GLY A 2 0.88 19.86 -0.52
CA GLY A 2 1.05 18.68 -1.36
C GLY A 2 -0.30 18.00 -1.53
N GLU A 3 -0.66 17.65 -2.76
CA GLU A 3 -1.88 16.89 -3.04
C GLU A 3 -1.79 15.51 -2.37
N ILE A 4 -2.89 15.10 -1.75
CA ILE A 4 -3.10 13.76 -1.24
C ILE A 4 -3.29 12.87 -2.45
N MET A 5 -2.56 11.74 -2.54
CA MET A 5 -2.53 10.95 -3.76
C MET A 5 -2.36 9.46 -3.49
N ILE A 6 -3.30 8.68 -4.02
CA ILE A 6 -3.21 7.22 -4.14
C ILE A 6 -2.84 6.93 -5.59
N ARG A 7 -1.78 6.16 -5.81
CA ARG A 7 -1.37 5.70 -7.15
C ARG A 7 -1.22 4.21 -7.15
N ILE A 8 -1.72 3.55 -8.20
CA ILE A 8 -1.57 2.11 -8.36
C ILE A 8 -0.99 1.83 -9.74
N CYS A 9 0.09 1.07 -9.76
CA CYS A 9 0.71 0.52 -10.95
C CYS A 9 0.53 -0.98 -10.93
N ALA A 10 0.03 -1.59 -12.00
CA ALA A 10 -0.23 -3.02 -12.08
C ALA A 10 0.47 -3.65 -13.29
N ILE A 11 0.88 -4.90 -13.14
CA ILE A 11 1.48 -5.72 -14.20
C ILE A 11 0.48 -6.80 -14.59
N THR A 12 0.18 -6.91 -15.88
CA THR A 12 -0.74 -7.91 -16.40
C THR A 12 -0.03 -9.24 -16.69
N LYS A 13 -0.81 -10.30 -16.95
CA LYS A 13 -0.31 -11.61 -17.43
C LYS A 13 0.39 -11.55 -18.80
N THR A 14 0.26 -10.43 -19.52
CA THR A 14 0.89 -10.18 -20.82
C THR A 14 2.10 -9.25 -20.72
N ASP A 15 2.65 -9.07 -19.52
CA ASP A 15 3.78 -8.18 -19.21
C ASP A 15 3.52 -6.69 -19.55
N GLU A 16 2.25 -6.28 -19.64
CA GLU A 16 1.88 -4.88 -19.79
C GLU A 16 1.84 -4.18 -18.42
N VAL A 17 2.27 -2.92 -18.39
CA VAL A 17 2.20 -2.09 -17.20
C VAL A 17 1.03 -1.11 -17.33
N LEU A 18 0.07 -1.23 -16.42
CA LEU A 18 -1.06 -0.32 -16.28
C LEU A 18 -0.76 0.69 -15.18
N TYR A 19 -0.99 1.97 -15.46
CA TYR A 19 -0.82 3.06 -14.50
C TYR A 19 -2.17 3.63 -14.10
N ASP A 20 -2.23 4.20 -12.89
CA ASP A 20 -3.40 4.88 -12.33
C ASP A 20 -4.68 4.03 -12.36
N VAL A 21 -4.53 2.71 -12.13
CA VAL A 21 -5.66 1.78 -12.04
C VAL A 21 -6.39 1.94 -10.70
N SER A 22 -7.66 1.53 -10.66
CA SER A 22 -8.42 1.51 -9.40
C SER A 22 -8.04 0.31 -8.53
N LEU A 23 -8.39 0.37 -7.24
CA LEU A 23 -8.15 -0.74 -6.32
C LEU A 23 -8.92 -2.00 -6.74
N GLU A 24 -10.13 -1.85 -7.31
CA GLU A 24 -10.93 -2.97 -7.81
C GLU A 24 -10.26 -3.69 -8.98
N GLU A 25 -9.52 -2.96 -9.82
CA GLU A 25 -8.81 -3.53 -10.95
C GLU A 25 -7.69 -4.48 -10.51
N THR A 26 -7.08 -4.22 -9.36
CA THR A 26 -6.01 -5.06 -8.81
C THR A 26 -6.44 -6.50 -8.49
N THR A 27 -7.75 -6.74 -8.37
CA THR A 27 -8.33 -8.06 -8.05
C THR A 27 -8.73 -8.87 -9.28
N LYS A 28 -8.58 -8.31 -10.49
CA LYS A 28 -8.93 -9.00 -11.74
C LYS A 28 -7.92 -10.09 -12.05
N ASP A 29 -8.41 -11.19 -12.64
CA ASP A 29 -7.58 -12.36 -12.98
C ASP A 29 -6.42 -12.03 -13.93
N HIS A 30 -6.51 -10.99 -14.75
CA HIS A 30 -5.43 -10.62 -15.67
C HIS A 30 -4.27 -9.87 -15.00
N ILE A 31 -4.39 -9.49 -13.71
CA ILE A 31 -3.33 -8.83 -12.94
C ILE A 31 -2.47 -9.89 -12.24
N VAL A 32 -1.14 -9.76 -12.37
CA VAL A 32 -0.16 -10.65 -11.73
C VAL A 32 0.39 -10.03 -10.46
N TRP A 33 0.65 -8.72 -10.49
CA TRP A 33 1.22 -7.99 -9.38
C TRP A 33 0.87 -6.50 -9.50
N TYR A 34 0.87 -5.78 -8.39
CA TYR A 34 0.69 -4.34 -8.39
C TYR A 34 1.47 -3.68 -7.26
N TRP A 35 1.79 -2.41 -7.46
CA TRP A 35 2.36 -1.51 -6.48
C TRP A 35 1.34 -0.43 -6.15
N LEU A 36 1.04 -0.27 -4.87
CA LEU A 36 0.16 0.77 -4.35
C LEU A 36 1.00 1.78 -3.57
N ASP A 37 0.96 3.02 -3.99
CA ASP A 37 1.65 4.15 -3.38
C ASP A 37 0.64 5.07 -2.69
N LEU A 38 0.85 5.31 -1.39
CA LEU A 38 0.05 6.21 -0.57
C LEU A 38 0.91 7.41 -0.18
N TYR A 39 0.65 8.56 -0.81
CA TYR A 39 1.30 9.81 -0.46
C TYR A 39 0.38 10.70 0.37
N LYS A 40 0.74 10.89 1.64
CA LYS A 40 0.00 11.72 2.61
C LYS A 40 -1.51 11.40 2.64
N PRO A 41 -1.91 10.12 2.74
CA PRO A 41 -3.33 9.76 2.74
C PRO A 41 -4.06 10.42 3.90
N THR A 42 -5.34 10.75 3.69
CA THR A 42 -6.25 11.10 4.79
C THR A 42 -6.42 9.92 5.74
N LYS A 43 -6.97 10.21 6.92
CA LYS A 43 -7.26 9.16 7.90
C LYS A 43 -8.23 8.11 7.35
N GLU A 44 -9.23 8.59 6.63
CA GLU A 44 -10.26 7.79 6.01
C GLU A 44 -9.68 6.88 4.93
N GLU A 45 -8.79 7.41 4.07
CA GLU A 45 -8.15 6.63 2.99
C GLU A 45 -7.21 5.55 3.53
N TYR A 46 -6.31 5.87 4.47
CA TYR A 46 -5.41 4.82 4.99
C TYR A 46 -6.19 3.76 5.77
N THR A 47 -7.26 4.14 6.49
CA THR A 47 -8.10 3.17 7.21
C THR A 47 -8.79 2.23 6.21
N TYR A 48 -9.43 2.80 5.19
CA TYR A 48 -10.09 2.02 4.14
C TYR A 48 -9.13 1.06 3.42
N ILE A 49 -7.93 1.53 3.07
CA ILE A 49 -6.97 0.75 2.29
C ILE A 49 -6.21 -0.23 3.19
N LEU A 50 -5.47 0.26 4.18
CA LEU A 50 -4.54 -0.56 4.97
C LEU A 50 -5.26 -1.49 5.93
N GLN A 51 -6.34 -1.01 6.57
CA GLN A 51 -7.08 -1.78 7.57
C GLN A 51 -8.20 -2.60 6.94
N ASP A 52 -9.12 -1.99 6.18
CA ASP A 52 -10.33 -2.68 5.75
C ASP A 52 -10.09 -3.59 4.53
N HIS A 53 -9.34 -3.09 3.53
CA HIS A 53 -9.03 -3.84 2.31
C HIS A 53 -7.91 -4.85 2.53
N PHE A 54 -6.73 -4.40 2.99
CA PHE A 54 -5.55 -5.27 3.17
C PHE A 54 -5.49 -6.00 4.51
N LYS A 55 -6.24 -5.56 5.50
CA LYS A 55 -6.28 -6.18 6.84
C LYS A 55 -4.91 -6.29 7.49
N PHE A 56 -4.06 -5.28 7.27
CA PHE A 56 -2.77 -5.21 7.95
C PHE A 56 -2.94 -5.12 9.46
N HIS A 57 -1.93 -5.63 10.17
CA HIS A 57 -1.92 -5.59 11.62
C HIS A 57 -1.98 -4.13 12.12
N PRO A 58 -2.81 -3.80 13.14
CA PRO A 58 -2.98 -2.43 13.62
C PRO A 58 -1.65 -1.72 13.98
N LEU A 59 -0.69 -2.46 14.57
CA LEU A 59 0.64 -1.91 14.89
C LEU A 59 1.43 -1.49 13.64
N ALA A 60 1.33 -2.23 12.54
CA ALA A 60 2.01 -1.85 11.29
C ALA A 60 1.39 -0.59 10.68
N ILE A 61 0.07 -0.39 10.83
CA ILE A 61 -0.60 0.83 10.38
C ILE A 61 -0.19 2.03 11.24
N GLU A 62 -0.15 1.85 12.56
CA GLU A 62 0.33 2.89 13.50
C GLU A 62 1.78 3.30 13.19
N ASP A 63 2.65 2.32 12.92
CA ASP A 63 4.05 2.56 12.54
C ASP A 63 4.21 3.36 11.23
N CYS A 64 3.25 3.30 10.31
CA CYS A 64 3.24 4.11 9.08
C CYS A 64 2.84 5.56 9.32
N ILE A 65 2.13 5.85 10.42
CA ILE A 65 1.60 7.19 10.75
C ILE A 65 2.57 7.93 11.68
N GLU A 66 3.22 7.19 12.58
CA GLU A 66 4.14 7.74 13.56
C GLU A 66 5.48 8.15 12.93
N TYR A 67 5.87 9.41 13.13
CA TYR A 67 6.98 10.04 12.43
C TYR A 67 8.38 9.54 12.84
N VAL A 68 8.52 8.80 13.96
CA VAL A 68 9.82 8.50 14.58
C VAL A 68 10.03 6.99 14.78
N GLN A 69 9.70 6.19 13.78
CA GLN A 69 10.06 4.77 13.80
C GLN A 69 11.52 4.57 13.37
N ARG A 70 12.25 3.72 14.10
CA ARG A 70 13.58 3.25 13.67
C ARG A 70 13.41 2.29 12.50
N PRO A 71 14.37 2.21 11.56
CA PRO A 71 14.26 1.25 10.48
C PRO A 71 14.27 -0.17 11.05
N LYS A 72 13.36 -0.99 10.57
CA LYS A 72 13.09 -2.33 11.08
C LYS A 72 12.48 -3.22 10.01
N VAL A 73 12.53 -4.52 10.27
CA VAL A 73 11.86 -5.54 9.49
C VAL A 73 11.06 -6.40 10.47
N ASP A 74 9.75 -6.40 10.33
CA ASP A 74 8.83 -7.21 11.12
C ASP A 74 8.15 -8.24 10.20
N PHE A 75 7.98 -9.46 10.70
CA PHE A 75 7.38 -10.57 9.98
C PHE A 75 5.98 -10.82 10.52
N TYR A 76 4.96 -10.59 9.69
CA TYR A 76 3.58 -10.90 9.98
C TYR A 76 3.12 -12.11 9.18
N ASP A 77 2.02 -12.74 9.58
CA ASP A 77 1.44 -13.81 8.77
C ASP A 77 0.92 -13.24 7.44
N GLY A 78 1.45 -13.73 6.32
CA GLY A 78 1.08 -13.31 4.97
C GLY A 78 1.83 -12.08 4.41
N TYR A 79 2.64 -11.35 5.18
CA TYR A 79 3.43 -10.22 4.64
C TYR A 79 4.66 -9.84 5.48
N ASN A 80 5.61 -9.17 4.82
CA ASN A 80 6.76 -8.55 5.47
C ASN A 80 6.52 -7.05 5.61
N PHE A 81 6.80 -6.49 6.78
CA PHE A 81 6.71 -5.06 7.04
C PHE A 81 8.10 -4.46 7.19
N LEU A 82 8.36 -3.35 6.49
CA LEU A 82 9.65 -2.70 6.48
C LEU A 82 9.47 -1.20 6.74
N VAL A 83 10.29 -0.66 7.64
CA VAL A 83 10.49 0.79 7.81
C VAL A 83 11.90 1.12 7.34
N LEU A 84 12.04 2.10 6.46
CA LEU A 84 13.30 2.52 5.86
C LEU A 84 13.49 4.03 6.04
N HIS A 85 14.76 4.47 6.11
CA HIS A 85 15.13 5.88 5.99
C HIS A 85 15.72 6.12 4.61
N ALA A 86 15.36 7.23 3.99
CA ALA A 86 15.85 7.67 2.69
C ALA A 86 16.71 8.94 2.83
#